data_AF-A0A7S0KNM2-F1
#
_entry.id   AF-A0A7S0KNM2-F1
#
_cell.length_a   1.000
_cell.length_b   1.000
_cell.length_c   1.000
_cell.angle_alpha   90.00
_cell.angle_beta   90.00
_cell.angle_gamma   90.00
#
_symmetry.space_group_name_H-M   'P 1'
#
loop_
_entity.id
_entity.type
_entity.pdbx_description
1 polymer ?
#
loop_
_entity_poly.entity_id
_entity_poly.type
_entity_poly.pdbx_seq_one_letter_code
_entity_poly.pdbx_strand_id
1 'polypeptide(L)'
;STSTSTSRGGDIGRRWRANARDGRGWRDGRGRGCAGARARGRGRGRGRAVTVTVVVVSSSSSLGARDYRALEHEMLDGASETSSVADAVYRVGRASATMPLRDRAICSLAAQAVEVTAESCVEDASLTVSLALKRAIEANAKTATGEVKVVVGYAPTRGGGAAPHAWLEVGGKVLDVCVEGLALAEAARRAGVDYDDEEAMVAQFGDVALRDAAYAPGPRGLRPLTVLNHAVHPGGSAASERKAAYGLTLNAPPPSVKGAAEAVTKAEYFRRVVAQDDDATFLGTMPDRVRATYDAIASIRIETVDSQAARLDALQNAAAS
;
A
#
# COMPACT_ATOMS: atom_id res chain seq x y z
N SER A 1 13.40 25.43 55.47
CA SER A 1 12.72 26.74 55.48
C SER A 1 12.65 27.23 54.04
N THR A 2 11.50 27.03 53.38
CA THR A 2 10.57 28.12 52.93
C THR A 2 11.23 29.09 51.92
N SER A 3 11.00 28.98 50.61
CA SER A 3 9.79 29.28 49.79
C SER A 3 9.57 30.77 49.45
N THR A 4 9.59 31.13 48.16
CA THR A 4 8.68 32.04 47.40
C THR A 4 9.30 32.27 46.00
N SER A 5 8.79 31.69 44.91
CA SER A 5 7.65 32.07 44.05
C SER A 5 7.76 33.43 43.33
N THR A 6 7.87 33.40 42.01
CA THR A 6 7.10 34.32 41.15
C THR A 6 6.92 33.73 39.74
N SER A 7 5.65 33.73 39.33
CA SER A 7 5.08 33.30 38.07
C SER A 7 5.42 34.21 36.90
N ARG A 8 5.75 33.63 35.74
CA ARG A 8 5.39 34.18 34.42
C ARG A 8 5.02 33.04 33.48
N GLY A 9 3.77 32.59 33.62
CA GLY A 9 3.06 31.90 32.56
C GLY A 9 2.52 32.93 31.57
N GLY A 10 2.70 32.66 30.28
CA GLY A 10 2.03 33.39 29.20
C GLY A 10 2.98 34.07 28.21
N ASP A 11 3.67 33.30 27.35
CA ASP A 11 3.99 33.78 25.99
C ASP A 11 4.52 32.73 24.99
N ILE A 12 4.14 31.45 25.11
CA ILE A 12 4.57 30.40 24.16
C ILE A 12 3.50 30.12 23.08
N GLY A 13 2.25 30.54 23.31
CA GLY A 13 1.11 30.25 22.42
C GLY A 13 0.95 31.17 21.20
N ARG A 14 1.70 32.27 21.09
CA ARG A 14 1.53 33.24 19.96
C ARG A 14 2.58 33.14 18.87
N ARG A 15 3.70 32.44 19.09
CA ARG A 15 4.77 32.29 18.09
C ARG A 15 4.52 31.19 17.04
N TRP A 16 3.55 30.29 17.29
CA TRP A 16 3.22 29.19 16.38
C TRP A 16 2.12 29.50 15.36
N ARG A 17 1.43 30.65 15.46
CA ARG A 17 0.44 31.08 14.45
C ARG A 17 1.06 31.86 13.27
N ALA A 18 2.32 32.27 13.37
CA ALA A 18 3.00 33.01 12.30
C ALA A 18 3.65 32.08 11.26
N ASN A 19 4.13 30.89 11.65
CA ASN A 19 4.78 29.95 10.73
C ASN A 19 3.80 29.09 9.90
N ALA A 20 2.49 29.20 10.15
CA ALA A 20 1.46 28.58 9.32
C ALA A 20 0.99 29.49 8.15
N ARG A 21 1.49 30.73 8.07
CA ARG A 21 1.13 31.70 7.01
C ARG A 21 2.21 31.89 5.95
N ASP A 22 3.45 31.51 6.21
CA ASP A 22 4.52 31.53 5.21
C ASP A 22 4.66 30.14 4.59
N GLY A 23 3.86 29.91 3.54
CA GLY A 23 3.93 28.76 2.63
C GLY A 23 5.25 28.68 1.87
N ARG A 24 6.36 28.47 2.57
CA ARG A 24 7.69 28.25 2.02
C ARG A 24 8.35 27.10 2.78
N GLY A 25 8.13 25.90 2.27
CA GLY A 25 8.67 24.66 2.82
C GLY A 25 8.26 23.41 2.05
N TRP A 26 7.17 23.48 1.27
CA TRP A 26 6.98 22.62 0.10
C TRP A 26 7.84 23.21 -1.02
N ARG A 27 9.07 22.72 -1.20
CA ARG A 27 9.74 22.95 -2.48
C ARG A 27 8.88 22.27 -3.53
N ASP A 28 8.42 23.07 -4.48
CA ASP A 28 7.74 22.67 -5.70
C ASP A 28 8.55 21.61 -6.47
N GLY A 29 8.41 20.35 -6.08
CA GLY A 29 8.44 19.23 -7.01
C GLY A 29 7.19 19.35 -7.84
N ARG A 30 7.29 20.14 -8.92
CA ARG A 30 6.21 20.47 -9.85
C ARG A 30 5.16 19.36 -9.93
N GLY A 31 3.95 19.69 -9.49
CA GLY A 31 2.74 19.03 -9.96
C GLY A 31 2.67 19.19 -11.47
N ARG A 32 3.23 18.21 -12.19
CA ARG A 32 2.86 17.91 -13.57
C ARG A 32 2.30 16.52 -13.50
N GLY A 33 0.98 16.46 -13.54
CA GLY A 33 0.26 15.21 -13.71
C GLY A 33 0.81 14.46 -14.92
N CYS A 34 0.55 13.16 -14.96
CA CYS A 34 0.72 12.28 -16.11
C CYS A 34 -0.09 12.81 -17.31
N ALA A 35 0.38 13.89 -17.93
CA ALA A 35 -0.06 14.39 -19.22
C ALA A 35 0.77 13.65 -20.28
N GLY A 36 0.50 12.36 -20.41
CA GLY A 36 1.28 11.47 -21.26
C GLY A 36 0.70 10.07 -21.43
N ALA A 37 -0.58 9.86 -21.15
CA ALA A 37 -1.26 8.61 -21.51
C ALA A 37 -2.71 8.90 -21.91
N ARG A 38 -2.90 9.63 -23.02
CA ARG A 38 -4.20 9.66 -23.70
C ARG A 38 -4.36 8.37 -24.51
N ALA A 39 -4.59 7.25 -23.83
CA ALA A 39 -5.39 6.19 -24.42
C ALA A 39 -6.81 6.76 -24.58
N ARG A 40 -7.30 6.86 -25.81
CA ARG A 40 -8.66 7.33 -26.10
C ARG A 40 -9.67 6.28 -25.60
N GLY A 41 -10.02 6.34 -24.33
CA GLY A 41 -11.17 5.65 -23.74
C GLY A 41 -12.15 6.68 -23.19
N ARG A 42 -13.28 6.91 -23.88
CA ARG A 42 -14.39 7.70 -23.33
C ARG A 42 -15.04 6.89 -22.22
N GLY A 43 -14.86 7.29 -20.96
CA GLY A 43 -15.60 6.75 -19.82
C GLY A 43 -15.73 7.81 -18.73
N ARG A 44 -16.95 8.27 -18.49
CA ARG A 44 -17.28 9.19 -17.39
C ARG A 44 -17.15 8.45 -16.06
N GLY A 45 -16.05 8.65 -15.34
CA GLY A 45 -15.84 8.10 -13.99
C GLY A 45 -16.61 8.91 -12.95
N ARG A 46 -17.86 8.53 -12.67
CA ARG A 46 -18.43 8.73 -11.33
C ARG A 46 -17.73 7.73 -10.41
N GLY A 47 -17.26 8.18 -9.24
CA GLY A 47 -16.69 7.31 -8.21
C GLY A 47 -17.67 6.19 -7.89
N ARG A 48 -17.41 5.02 -8.45
CA ARG A 48 -18.13 3.78 -8.18
C ARG A 48 -17.32 3.09 -7.11
N ALA A 49 -17.94 2.83 -5.96
CA ALA A 49 -17.35 1.96 -4.95
C ALA A 49 -16.93 0.65 -5.65
N VAL A 50 -15.64 0.34 -5.59
CA VAL A 50 -15.12 -0.92 -6.12
C VAL A 50 -15.43 -1.97 -5.05
N THR A 51 -16.54 -2.67 -5.23
CA THR A 51 -16.90 -3.82 -4.40
C THR A 51 -16.28 -5.07 -5.03
N VAL A 52 -15.19 -5.58 -4.44
CA VAL A 52 -14.61 -6.88 -4.83
C VAL A 52 -15.10 -7.95 -3.85
N THR A 53 -15.93 -8.86 -4.34
CA THR A 53 -16.51 -9.97 -3.57
C THR A 53 -15.44 -11.04 -3.29
N VAL A 54 -14.87 -11.02 -2.08
CA VAL A 54 -13.96 -12.08 -1.59
C VAL A 54 -14.74 -13.03 -0.69
N VAL A 55 -15.16 -14.17 -1.25
CA VAL A 55 -15.93 -15.15 -0.49
C VAL A 55 -15.02 -16.18 0.19
N VAL A 56 -15.11 -16.21 1.52
CA VAL A 56 -14.42 -17.15 2.40
C VAL A 56 -15.42 -18.17 2.97
N VAL A 57 -15.17 -19.47 2.77
CA VAL A 57 -16.07 -20.56 3.19
C VAL A 57 -15.54 -21.26 4.44
N SER A 58 -16.41 -21.44 5.44
CA SER A 58 -16.21 -22.39 6.55
C SER A 58 -16.54 -23.80 6.06
N SER A 59 -15.53 -24.63 5.85
CA SER A 59 -15.70 -25.94 5.20
C SER A 59 -16.28 -27.00 6.12
N SER A 60 -17.49 -27.49 5.79
CA SER A 60 -17.99 -28.80 6.23
C SER A 60 -18.86 -29.48 5.15
N SER A 61 -18.26 -29.91 4.03
CA SER A 61 -18.79 -31.04 3.24
C SER A 61 -17.74 -31.56 2.25
N SER A 62 -17.58 -32.88 2.22
CA SER A 62 -16.42 -33.60 1.64
C SER A 62 -16.62 -34.11 0.21
N LEU A 63 -17.74 -33.80 -0.46
CA LEU A 63 -18.11 -34.44 -1.72
C LEU A 63 -17.88 -33.60 -2.99
N GLY A 64 -17.37 -32.37 -2.88
CA GLY A 64 -17.00 -31.51 -4.02
C GLY A 64 -15.52 -31.14 -4.10
N ALA A 65 -14.64 -31.73 -3.29
CA ALA A 65 -13.28 -31.19 -3.10
C ALA A 65 -12.29 -31.48 -4.24
N ARG A 66 -12.59 -32.39 -5.19
CA ARG A 66 -11.65 -32.81 -6.24
C ARG A 66 -11.70 -31.95 -7.52
N ASP A 67 -12.88 -31.72 -8.09
CA ASP A 67 -13.02 -30.91 -9.31
C ASP A 67 -12.80 -29.40 -9.04
N TYR A 68 -13.05 -28.96 -7.82
CA TYR A 68 -12.86 -27.56 -7.43
C TYR A 68 -11.42 -27.24 -7.05
N ARG A 69 -10.65 -28.21 -6.53
CA ARG A 69 -9.19 -28.06 -6.44
C ARG A 69 -8.60 -27.85 -7.82
N ALA A 70 -9.13 -28.47 -8.87
CA ALA A 70 -8.66 -28.29 -10.23
C ALA A 70 -8.98 -26.88 -10.76
N LEU A 71 -10.18 -26.33 -10.53
CA LEU A 71 -10.50 -24.92 -10.84
C LEU A 71 -9.69 -23.91 -10.00
N GLU A 72 -9.47 -24.20 -8.71
CA GLU A 72 -8.53 -23.43 -7.89
C GLU A 72 -7.11 -23.54 -8.43
N HIS A 73 -6.68 -24.73 -8.88
CA HIS A 73 -5.38 -24.98 -9.52
C HIS A 73 -5.26 -24.26 -10.86
N GLU A 74 -6.33 -24.20 -11.65
CA GLU A 74 -6.38 -23.51 -12.95
C GLU A 74 -6.32 -21.98 -12.77
N MET A 75 -6.92 -21.45 -11.70
CA MET A 75 -6.68 -20.06 -11.24
C MET A 75 -5.29 -19.86 -10.61
N LEU A 76 -4.64 -20.91 -10.08
CA LEU A 76 -3.30 -20.87 -9.49
C LEU A 76 -2.19 -20.97 -10.56
N ASP A 77 -2.44 -21.71 -11.65
CA ASP A 77 -1.55 -21.92 -12.80
C ASP A 77 -1.53 -20.73 -13.77
N GLY A 78 -2.37 -19.71 -13.51
CA GLY A 78 -2.26 -18.37 -14.08
C GLY A 78 -1.02 -17.59 -13.61
N ALA A 79 0.12 -18.27 -13.41
CA ALA A 79 1.44 -17.66 -13.31
C ALA A 79 1.87 -17.10 -14.68
N SER A 80 1.03 -16.27 -15.26
CA SER A 80 1.40 -15.48 -16.42
C SER A 80 2.18 -14.26 -15.93
N GLU A 81 3.22 -13.91 -16.67
CA GLU A 81 3.97 -12.65 -16.56
C GLU A 81 3.04 -11.41 -16.66
N THR A 82 1.77 -11.60 -17.01
CA THR A 82 0.71 -10.57 -17.09
C THR A 82 -0.14 -10.41 -15.83
N SER A 83 0.06 -11.19 -14.76
CA SER A 83 -0.72 -11.03 -13.52
C SER A 83 -0.39 -9.71 -12.79
N SER A 84 -1.42 -9.01 -12.31
CA SER A 84 -1.25 -7.72 -11.62
C SER A 84 -0.44 -7.90 -10.33
N VAL A 85 0.14 -6.82 -9.80
CA VAL A 85 0.82 -6.88 -8.49
C VAL A 85 -0.17 -7.26 -7.38
N ALA A 86 -1.43 -6.81 -7.49
CA ALA A 86 -2.49 -7.19 -6.58
C ALA A 86 -2.77 -8.71 -6.60
N ASP A 87 -2.78 -9.34 -7.78
CA ASP A 87 -2.94 -10.80 -7.91
C ASP A 87 -1.76 -11.56 -7.27
N ALA A 88 -0.54 -11.05 -7.44
CA ALA A 88 0.64 -11.60 -6.78
C ALA A 88 0.53 -11.53 -5.25
N VAL A 89 0.00 -10.43 -4.71
CA VAL A 89 -0.29 -10.29 -3.27
C VAL A 89 -1.40 -11.24 -2.82
N TYR A 90 -2.48 -11.35 -3.59
CA TYR A 90 -3.59 -12.26 -3.28
C TYR A 90 -3.14 -13.72 -3.21
N ARG A 91 -2.24 -14.14 -4.11
CA ARG A 91 -1.66 -15.50 -4.13
C ARG A 91 -0.89 -15.86 -2.86
N VAL A 92 -0.33 -14.89 -2.13
CA VAL A 92 0.31 -15.15 -0.82
C VAL A 92 -0.68 -15.82 0.14
N GLY A 93 -1.94 -15.38 0.14
CA GLY A 93 -3.02 -15.98 0.94
C GLY A 93 -3.32 -17.44 0.60
N ARG A 94 -2.93 -17.88 -0.60
CA ARG A 94 -3.20 -19.22 -1.15
C ARG A 94 -1.96 -20.10 -1.20
N ALA A 95 -0.77 -19.54 -0.94
CA ALA A 95 0.51 -20.26 -0.99
C ALA A 95 0.60 -21.42 0.01
N SER A 96 -0.21 -21.41 1.09
CA SER A 96 -0.27 -22.50 2.05
C SER A 96 -1.71 -22.92 2.36
N ALA A 97 -1.95 -24.23 2.22
CA ALA A 97 -3.21 -24.87 2.61
C ALA A 97 -3.53 -24.70 4.11
N THR A 98 -2.52 -24.50 4.95
CA THR A 98 -2.66 -24.34 6.40
C THR A 98 -2.72 -22.89 6.87
N MET A 99 -2.67 -21.91 5.94
CA MET A 99 -2.75 -20.49 6.32
C MET A 99 -4.08 -20.19 7.03
N PRO A 100 -4.05 -19.54 8.22
CA PRO A 100 -5.27 -19.18 8.95
C PRO A 100 -6.19 -18.29 8.13
N LEU A 101 -7.51 -18.44 8.34
CA LEU A 101 -8.54 -17.64 7.66
C LEU A 101 -8.31 -16.12 7.78
N ARG A 102 -7.90 -15.69 8.97
CA ARG A 102 -7.51 -14.31 9.28
C ARG A 102 -6.42 -13.81 8.33
N ASP A 103 -5.36 -14.60 8.17
CA ASP A 103 -4.19 -14.23 7.36
C ASP A 103 -4.59 -14.19 5.87
N ARG A 104 -5.48 -15.08 5.41
CA ARG A 104 -6.05 -15.04 4.05
C ARG A 104 -6.89 -13.79 3.80
N ALA A 105 -7.71 -13.41 4.77
CA ALA A 105 -8.50 -12.17 4.72
C ALA A 105 -7.56 -10.95 4.65
N ILE A 106 -6.50 -10.91 5.46
CA ILE A 106 -5.50 -9.84 5.42
C ILE A 106 -4.79 -9.78 4.06
N CYS A 107 -4.38 -10.92 3.48
CA CYS A 107 -3.81 -10.93 2.13
C CYS A 107 -4.79 -10.39 1.07
N SER A 108 -6.08 -10.64 1.24
CA SER A 108 -7.12 -10.13 0.34
C SER A 108 -7.32 -8.63 0.46
N LEU A 109 -7.33 -8.09 1.69
CA LEU A 109 -7.35 -6.65 1.95
C LEU A 109 -6.09 -5.97 1.43
N ALA A 110 -4.93 -6.61 1.61
CA ALA A 110 -3.65 -6.14 1.12
C ALA A 110 -3.61 -6.05 -0.41
N ALA A 111 -4.15 -7.05 -1.11
CA ALA A 111 -4.23 -7.04 -2.57
C ALA A 111 -5.06 -5.86 -3.08
N GLN A 112 -6.25 -5.64 -2.50
CA GLN A 112 -7.10 -4.50 -2.85
C GLN A 112 -6.44 -3.15 -2.51
N ALA A 113 -5.73 -3.07 -1.38
CA ALA A 113 -4.98 -1.86 -1.03
C ALA A 113 -3.84 -1.58 -2.03
N VAL A 114 -3.16 -2.61 -2.54
CA VAL A 114 -2.15 -2.47 -3.61
C VAL A 114 -2.77 -1.95 -4.88
N GLU A 115 -3.91 -2.50 -5.30
CA GLU A 115 -4.64 -2.05 -6.48
C GLU A 115 -5.01 -0.57 -6.37
N VAL A 116 -5.68 -0.17 -5.28
CA VAL A 116 -6.06 1.23 -5.03
C VAL A 116 -4.83 2.14 -4.99
N THR A 117 -3.74 1.71 -4.35
CA THR A 117 -2.51 2.51 -4.25
C THR A 117 -1.90 2.72 -5.64
N ALA A 118 -1.76 1.66 -6.44
CA ALA A 118 -1.22 1.72 -7.79
C ALA A 118 -2.06 2.63 -8.71
N GLU A 119 -3.39 2.52 -8.68
CA GLU A 119 -4.30 3.33 -9.49
C GLU A 119 -4.37 4.78 -9.06
N SER A 120 -4.26 5.01 -7.75
CA SER A 120 -4.25 6.36 -7.22
C SER A 120 -2.97 7.11 -7.58
N CYS A 121 -1.89 6.44 -8.02
CA CYS A 121 -0.55 7.00 -8.24
C CYS A 121 -0.08 7.94 -7.11
N VAL A 122 -0.55 7.68 -5.89
CA VAL A 122 -0.07 8.38 -4.70
C VAL A 122 1.17 7.64 -4.22
N GLU A 123 2.32 8.16 -4.63
CA GLU A 123 3.62 7.69 -4.18
C GLU A 123 3.95 8.29 -2.81
N ASP A 124 4.83 7.64 -2.05
CA ASP A 124 5.33 8.09 -0.73
C ASP A 124 4.26 8.33 0.35
N ALA A 125 3.07 7.74 0.21
CA ALA A 125 1.99 7.85 1.20
C ALA A 125 1.90 6.62 2.13
N SER A 126 3.04 6.05 2.51
CA SER A 126 3.11 4.82 3.31
C SER A 126 2.33 4.92 4.63
N LEU A 127 2.33 6.09 5.29
CA LEU A 127 1.55 6.31 6.51
C LEU A 127 0.06 6.29 6.22
N THR A 128 -0.40 7.02 5.21
CA THR A 128 -1.82 7.05 4.81
C THR A 128 -2.32 5.65 4.45
N VAL A 129 -1.57 4.92 3.63
CA VAL A 129 -1.92 3.56 3.21
C VAL A 129 -1.94 2.62 4.42
N SER A 130 -0.97 2.72 5.34
CA SER A 130 -0.94 1.89 6.55
C SER A 130 -2.11 2.18 7.48
N LEU A 131 -2.44 3.45 7.73
CA LEU A 131 -3.59 3.82 8.56
C LEU A 131 -4.91 3.35 7.94
N ALA A 132 -5.08 3.55 6.62
CA ALA A 132 -6.28 3.11 5.92
C ALA A 132 -6.43 1.58 5.95
N LEU A 133 -5.34 0.85 5.72
CA LEU A 133 -5.35 -0.61 5.76
C LEU A 133 -5.57 -1.14 7.18
N LYS A 134 -5.03 -0.49 8.22
CA LYS A 134 -5.35 -0.78 9.62
C LYS A 134 -6.86 -0.66 9.86
N ARG A 135 -7.48 0.44 9.43
CA ARG A 135 -8.94 0.64 9.54
C ARG A 135 -9.73 -0.42 8.78
N ALA A 136 -9.29 -0.77 7.57
CA ALA A 136 -9.93 -1.83 6.79
C ALA A 136 -9.84 -3.18 7.53
N ILE A 137 -8.66 -3.54 8.05
CA ILE A 137 -8.48 -4.77 8.82
C ILE A 137 -9.40 -4.76 10.05
N GLU A 138 -9.38 -3.68 10.86
CA GLU A 138 -10.22 -3.51 12.05
C GLU A 138 -11.73 -3.57 11.74
N ALA A 139 -12.17 -2.98 10.63
CA ALA A 139 -13.58 -3.02 10.21
C ALA A 139 -14.04 -4.41 9.77
N ASN A 140 -13.13 -5.23 9.24
CA ASN A 140 -13.37 -6.61 8.85
C ASN A 140 -13.05 -7.60 9.99
N ALA A 141 -12.55 -7.11 11.14
CA ALA A 141 -11.98 -7.89 12.23
C ALA A 141 -12.98 -8.55 13.20
N LYS A 142 -14.26 -8.74 12.84
CA LYS A 142 -15.11 -9.68 13.62
C LYS A 142 -14.50 -11.10 13.69
N THR A 143 -13.45 -11.37 12.91
CA THR A 143 -12.66 -12.61 12.86
C THR A 143 -11.15 -12.45 13.17
N ALA A 144 -10.63 -11.25 13.44
CA ALA A 144 -9.20 -11.03 13.65
C ALA A 144 -8.86 -10.87 15.15
N THR A 145 -8.42 -11.96 15.78
CA THR A 145 -7.72 -11.89 17.06
C THR A 145 -6.27 -11.47 16.82
N GLY A 146 -5.83 -10.37 17.43
CA GLY A 146 -4.45 -9.89 17.37
C GLY A 146 -4.35 -8.38 17.23
N GLU A 147 -3.30 -7.81 17.84
CA GLU A 147 -3.00 -6.38 17.76
C GLU A 147 -2.47 -6.03 16.36
N VAL A 148 -3.08 -5.03 15.71
CA VAL A 148 -2.61 -4.43 14.45
C VAL A 148 -1.89 -3.13 14.79
N LYS A 149 -0.58 -3.07 14.57
CA LYS A 149 0.25 -1.91 14.88
C LYS A 149 0.70 -1.22 13.63
N VAL A 150 0.64 0.12 13.61
CA VAL A 150 1.40 0.91 12.64
C VAL A 150 2.79 1.11 13.20
N VAL A 151 3.80 0.72 12.44
CA VAL A 151 5.20 0.88 12.77
C VAL A 151 5.80 1.93 11.84
N VAL A 152 6.61 2.82 12.42
CA VAL A 152 7.24 3.94 11.71
C VAL A 152 8.75 3.83 11.80
N GLY A 153 9.38 3.73 10.63
CA GLY A 153 10.82 3.67 10.48
C GLY A 153 11.24 4.33 9.17
N TYR A 154 12.12 3.65 8.45
CA TYR A 154 12.78 4.17 7.27
C TYR A 154 12.84 3.11 6.18
N ALA A 155 12.84 3.57 4.94
CA ALA A 155 13.08 2.74 3.76
C ALA A 155 14.07 3.43 2.81
N PRO A 156 14.84 2.66 2.01
CA PRO A 156 15.63 3.23 0.93
C PRO A 156 14.71 3.78 -0.17
N THR A 157 15.09 4.91 -0.74
CA THR A 157 14.48 5.46 -1.96
C THR A 157 15.17 4.91 -3.20
N ARG A 158 14.51 4.88 -4.35
CA ARG A 158 15.09 4.44 -5.63
C ARG A 158 16.37 5.20 -6.02
N GLY A 159 16.46 6.47 -5.65
CA GLY A 159 17.62 7.33 -5.91
C GLY A 159 18.80 7.19 -4.93
N GLY A 160 18.86 6.12 -4.12
CA GLY A 160 19.97 5.86 -3.18
C GLY A 160 19.95 6.71 -1.90
N GLY A 161 18.81 7.35 -1.58
CA GLY A 161 18.56 8.04 -0.32
C GLY A 161 17.74 7.23 0.69
N ALA A 162 17.30 7.90 1.76
CA ALA A 162 16.41 7.37 2.76
C ALA A 162 15.14 8.23 2.88
N ALA A 163 14.00 7.57 3.09
CA ALA A 163 12.70 8.18 3.30
C ALA A 163 12.06 7.68 4.61
N PRO A 164 11.19 8.48 5.25
CA PRO A 164 10.35 7.97 6.33
C PRO A 164 9.39 6.93 5.72
N HIS A 165 9.19 5.81 6.40
CA HIS A 165 8.28 4.76 5.94
C HIS A 165 7.41 4.27 7.08
N ALA A 166 6.19 3.86 6.76
CA ALA A 166 5.26 3.26 7.70
C ALA A 166 4.73 1.95 7.12
N TRP A 167 4.58 0.95 7.97
CA TRP A 167 4.03 -0.36 7.64
C TRP A 167 3.18 -0.88 8.80
N LEU A 168 2.53 -2.02 8.61
CA LEU A 168 1.75 -2.70 9.63
C LEU A 168 2.51 -3.91 10.19
N GLU A 169 2.36 -4.15 11.48
CA GLU A 169 2.65 -5.43 12.11
C GLU A 169 1.35 -6.08 12.57
N VAL A 170 1.09 -7.29 12.09
CA VAL A 170 -0.11 -8.07 12.40
C VAL A 170 0.29 -9.43 12.95
N GLY A 171 0.08 -9.64 14.25
CA GLY A 171 0.47 -10.89 14.92
C GLY A 171 1.96 -11.21 14.80
N GLY A 172 2.83 -10.18 14.85
CA GLY A 172 4.28 -10.31 14.71
C GLY A 172 4.78 -10.49 13.27
N LYS A 173 3.90 -10.37 12.27
CA LYS A 173 4.26 -10.42 10.84
C LYS A 173 4.19 -9.04 10.23
N VAL A 174 5.15 -8.72 9.36
CA VAL A 174 5.20 -7.46 8.62
C VAL A 174 4.21 -7.48 7.46
N LEU A 175 3.48 -6.38 7.30
CA LEU A 175 2.59 -6.10 6.18
C LEU A 175 2.89 -4.68 5.68
N ASP A 176 3.47 -4.61 4.49
CA ASP A 176 3.89 -3.40 3.81
C ASP A 176 3.50 -3.49 2.34
N VAL A 177 2.44 -2.75 2.01
CA VAL A 177 1.79 -2.76 0.69
C VAL A 177 2.06 -1.47 -0.10
N CYS A 178 2.98 -0.63 0.38
CA CYS A 178 3.32 0.64 -0.25
C CYS A 178 4.83 0.66 -0.53
N VAL A 179 5.22 0.74 -1.79
CA VAL A 179 6.62 0.91 -2.21
C VAL A 179 6.68 2.02 -3.24
N GLU A 180 7.76 2.79 -3.24
CA GLU A 180 8.01 3.81 -4.25
C GLU A 180 7.95 3.19 -5.66
N GLY A 181 7.15 3.84 -6.52
CA GLY A 181 6.80 3.60 -7.91
C GLY A 181 6.16 2.23 -8.21
N LEU A 182 5.40 1.72 -7.26
CA LEU A 182 4.43 0.67 -7.47
C LEU A 182 3.52 0.97 -8.67
N ALA A 183 3.09 2.24 -8.84
CA ALA A 183 2.20 2.62 -9.94
C ALA A 183 2.85 2.43 -11.32
N LEU A 184 4.14 2.76 -11.46
CA LEU A 184 4.87 2.56 -12.72
C LEU A 184 5.05 1.06 -13.03
N ALA A 185 5.34 0.25 -12.00
CA ALA A 185 5.49 -1.18 -12.16
C ALA A 185 4.18 -1.86 -12.59
N GLU A 186 3.06 -1.47 -11.97
CA GLU A 186 1.73 -1.93 -12.35
C GLU A 186 1.35 -1.43 -13.76
N ALA A 187 1.68 -0.19 -14.12
CA ALA A 187 1.45 0.33 -15.47
C ALA A 187 2.23 -0.44 -16.54
N ALA A 188 3.49 -0.80 -16.27
CA ALA A 188 4.32 -1.63 -17.15
C ALA A 188 3.67 -3.01 -17.38
N ARG A 189 3.26 -3.68 -16.29
CA ARG A 189 2.55 -4.97 -16.37
C ARG A 189 1.25 -4.88 -17.18
N ARG A 190 0.43 -3.86 -16.93
CA ARG A 190 -0.82 -3.62 -17.67
C ARG A 190 -0.57 -3.34 -19.16
N ALA A 191 0.59 -2.78 -19.50
CA ALA A 191 1.02 -2.58 -20.88
C ALA A 191 1.67 -3.82 -21.52
N GLY A 192 1.85 -4.92 -20.78
CA GLY A 192 2.57 -6.10 -21.24
C GLY A 192 4.07 -5.84 -21.44
N VAL A 193 4.63 -4.85 -20.75
CA VAL A 193 6.04 -4.48 -20.81
C VAL A 193 6.73 -4.99 -19.57
N ASP A 194 7.85 -5.70 -19.75
CA ASP A 194 8.73 -6.05 -18.65
C ASP A 194 9.33 -4.78 -18.06
N TYR A 195 9.14 -4.56 -16.76
CA TYR A 195 9.68 -3.39 -16.07
C TYR A 195 11.20 -3.30 -16.18
N ASP A 196 11.90 -4.42 -16.34
CA ASP A 196 13.36 -4.44 -16.47
C ASP A 196 13.86 -4.31 -17.92
N ASP A 197 12.96 -4.31 -18.92
CA ASP A 197 13.29 -4.02 -20.31
C ASP A 197 13.29 -2.50 -20.54
N GLU A 198 14.47 -1.90 -20.44
CA GLU A 198 14.66 -0.45 -20.56
C GLU A 198 14.19 0.09 -21.92
N GLU A 199 14.46 -0.63 -23.01
CA GLU A 199 14.10 -0.17 -24.36
C GLU A 199 12.58 -0.16 -24.54
N ALA A 200 11.90 -1.24 -24.11
CA ALA A 200 10.45 -1.33 -24.15
C ALA A 200 9.78 -0.30 -23.21
N MET A 201 10.33 -0.09 -22.02
CA MET A 201 9.86 0.92 -21.08
C MET A 201 9.99 2.33 -21.66
N VAL A 202 11.11 2.67 -22.29
CA VAL A 202 11.32 3.98 -22.94
C VAL A 202 10.38 4.14 -24.13
N ALA A 203 10.19 3.10 -24.95
CA ALA A 203 9.26 3.14 -26.08
C ALA A 203 7.80 3.37 -25.63
N GLN A 204 7.39 2.75 -24.52
CA GLN A 204 6.01 2.81 -24.03
C GLN A 204 5.69 4.09 -23.24
N PHE A 205 6.59 4.51 -22.35
CA PHE A 205 6.32 5.61 -21.39
C PHE A 205 7.10 6.90 -21.70
N GLY A 206 8.18 6.81 -22.48
CA GLY A 206 9.06 7.92 -22.80
C GLY A 206 10.09 8.21 -21.70
N ASP A 207 11.31 8.57 -22.12
CA ASP A 207 12.46 8.83 -21.24
C ASP A 207 12.18 9.89 -20.15
N VAL A 208 11.48 10.97 -20.51
CA VAL A 208 11.18 12.05 -19.55
C VAL A 208 10.27 11.56 -18.42
N ALA A 209 9.22 10.79 -18.74
CA ALA A 209 8.30 10.28 -17.73
C ALA A 209 8.97 9.25 -16.82
N LEU A 210 9.82 8.38 -17.38
CA LEU A 210 10.59 7.41 -16.62
C LEU A 210 11.57 8.09 -15.65
N ARG A 211 12.28 9.13 -16.11
CA ARG A 211 13.17 9.92 -15.26
C ARG A 211 12.41 10.60 -14.13
N ASP A 212 11.27 11.20 -14.42
CA ASP A 212 10.43 11.87 -13.43
C ASP A 212 9.84 10.88 -12.40
N ALA A 213 9.58 9.64 -12.81
CA ALA A 213 9.12 8.55 -11.94
C ALA A 213 10.25 7.81 -11.20
N ALA A 214 11.49 8.31 -11.29
CA ALA A 214 12.69 7.67 -10.75
C ALA A 214 12.78 6.18 -11.16
N TYR A 215 12.48 5.88 -12.43
CA TYR A 215 12.61 4.54 -12.99
C TYR A 215 14.02 3.98 -12.74
N ALA A 216 14.05 2.79 -12.15
CA ALA A 216 15.27 2.11 -11.74
C ALA A 216 15.13 0.63 -12.11
N PRO A 217 15.64 0.19 -13.28
CA PRO A 217 15.60 -1.19 -13.72
C PRO A 217 16.60 -2.07 -12.95
N GLY A 218 16.41 -3.38 -13.08
CA GLY A 218 17.36 -4.39 -12.66
C GLY A 218 17.16 -4.90 -11.23
N PRO A 219 18.06 -5.79 -10.77
CA PRO A 219 17.81 -6.64 -9.59
C PRO A 219 17.69 -5.86 -8.29
N ARG A 220 18.15 -4.60 -8.27
CA ARG A 220 18.05 -3.71 -7.11
C ARG A 220 17.04 -2.59 -7.22
N GLY A 221 16.41 -2.46 -8.38
CA GLY A 221 15.54 -1.35 -8.75
C GLY A 221 14.37 -1.15 -7.78
N LEU A 222 13.55 -2.19 -7.60
CA LEU A 222 12.37 -2.12 -6.73
C LEU A 222 12.51 -2.94 -5.45
N ARG A 223 12.16 -2.31 -4.34
CA ARG A 223 11.98 -3.02 -3.07
C ARG A 223 10.74 -3.92 -3.17
N PRO A 224 10.78 -5.16 -2.69
CA PRO A 224 9.58 -5.98 -2.64
C PRO A 224 8.57 -5.38 -1.65
N LEU A 225 7.29 -5.55 -1.96
CA LEU A 225 6.23 -5.47 -0.97
C LEU A 225 6.41 -6.61 0.03
N THR A 226 5.88 -6.46 1.24
CA THR A 226 5.87 -7.54 2.24
C THR A 226 4.45 -7.85 2.67
N VAL A 227 4.01 -9.09 2.50
CA VAL A 227 2.65 -9.52 2.86
C VAL A 227 2.78 -10.65 3.87
N LEU A 228 2.56 -10.33 5.14
CA LEU A 228 2.68 -11.28 6.26
C LEU A 228 4.01 -12.07 6.24
N ASN A 229 5.13 -11.35 6.12
CA ASN A 229 6.49 -11.90 5.97
C ASN A 229 6.76 -12.68 4.67
N HIS A 230 5.93 -12.54 3.64
CA HIS A 230 6.24 -12.99 2.28
C HIS A 230 6.64 -11.81 1.41
N ALA A 231 7.75 -11.94 0.67
CA ALA A 231 8.16 -10.92 -0.30
C ALA A 231 7.31 -11.05 -1.58
N VAL A 232 6.78 -9.93 -2.06
CA VAL A 232 6.10 -9.84 -3.36
C VAL A 232 6.81 -8.81 -4.22
N HIS A 233 7.34 -9.24 -5.35
CA HIS A 233 8.15 -8.41 -6.23
C HIS A 233 7.24 -7.66 -7.23
N PRO A 234 7.16 -6.32 -7.14
CA PRO A 234 6.42 -5.54 -8.14
C PRO A 234 7.19 -5.41 -9.45
N GLY A 235 8.52 -5.56 -9.41
CA GLY A 235 9.43 -5.42 -10.55
C GLY A 235 9.28 -6.49 -11.63
N GLY A 236 10.18 -6.40 -12.60
CA GLY A 236 10.22 -7.20 -13.82
C GLY A 236 10.97 -8.52 -13.67
N SER A 237 11.30 -9.12 -14.82
CA SER A 237 11.94 -10.46 -14.88
C SER A 237 13.31 -10.53 -14.21
N ALA A 238 14.01 -9.41 -14.06
CA ALA A 238 15.32 -9.34 -13.42
C ALA A 238 15.24 -9.10 -11.90
N ALA A 239 14.04 -9.02 -11.31
CA ALA A 239 13.86 -8.85 -9.89
C ALA A 239 14.53 -9.99 -9.09
N SER A 240 15.57 -9.65 -8.33
CA SER A 240 16.26 -10.63 -7.48
C SER A 240 15.36 -11.10 -6.34
N GLU A 241 15.41 -12.39 -5.99
CA GLU A 241 14.78 -12.91 -4.76
C GLU A 241 15.31 -12.15 -3.55
N ARG A 242 14.43 -11.36 -2.92
CA ARG A 242 14.76 -10.58 -1.72
C ARG A 242 13.96 -11.12 -0.55
N LYS A 243 14.56 -11.05 0.63
CA LYS A 243 13.88 -11.41 1.88
C LYS A 243 12.70 -10.47 2.12
N ALA A 244 11.70 -10.96 2.84
CA ALA A 244 10.64 -10.12 3.38
C ALA A 244 11.21 -8.98 4.25
N ALA A 245 10.49 -7.86 4.30
CA ALA A 245 10.90 -6.62 4.97
C ALA A 245 12.26 -6.06 4.52
N TYR A 246 12.78 -6.49 3.36
CA TYR A 246 14.04 -5.97 2.83
C TYR A 246 13.98 -4.46 2.67
N GLY A 247 14.95 -3.75 3.25
CA GLY A 247 15.05 -2.29 3.21
C GLY A 247 14.25 -1.57 4.29
N LEU A 248 13.35 -2.24 5.02
CA LEU A 248 12.68 -1.63 6.17
C LEU A 248 13.60 -1.65 7.38
N THR A 249 13.70 -0.52 8.09
CA THR A 249 14.50 -0.45 9.31
C THR A 249 13.96 0.57 10.30
N LEU A 250 14.16 0.30 11.59
CA LEU A 250 13.89 1.25 12.67
C LEU A 250 15.10 2.15 12.97
N ASN A 251 16.27 1.78 12.47
CA ASN A 251 17.50 2.54 12.69
C ASN A 251 17.48 3.81 11.83
N ALA A 252 17.78 4.95 12.44
CA ALA A 252 17.90 6.19 11.70
C ALA A 252 18.97 6.06 10.60
N PRO A 253 18.71 6.59 9.39
CA PRO A 253 19.70 6.59 8.33
C PRO A 253 20.94 7.39 8.76
N PRO A 254 22.16 6.94 8.40
CA PRO A 254 23.37 7.71 8.66
C PRO A 254 23.27 9.13 8.07
N PRO A 255 23.82 10.17 8.72
CA PRO A 255 23.78 11.54 8.22
C PRO A 255 24.40 11.74 6.83
N SER A 256 25.28 10.82 6.42
CA SER A 256 25.92 10.79 5.09
C SER A 256 24.97 10.35 3.96
N VAL A 257 23.81 9.75 4.28
CA VAL A 257 22.83 9.31 3.28
C VAL A 257 21.96 10.47 2.83
N LYS A 258 21.74 10.59 1.53
CA LYS A 258 20.86 11.60 0.94
C LYS A 258 19.46 11.51 1.56
N GLY A 259 18.92 12.65 2.01
CA GLY A 259 17.58 12.73 2.61
C GLY A 259 17.49 12.28 4.07
N ALA A 260 18.59 11.84 4.70
CA ALA A 260 18.57 11.31 6.07
C ALA A 260 17.95 12.27 7.10
N ALA A 261 18.36 13.55 7.09
CA ALA A 261 17.84 14.53 8.04
C ALA A 261 16.33 14.75 7.89
N GLU A 262 15.85 14.88 6.64
CA GLU A 262 14.43 15.03 6.35
C GLU A 262 13.63 13.78 6.73
N ALA A 263 14.18 12.60 6.47
CA ALA A 263 13.56 11.34 6.83
C ALA A 263 13.40 11.20 8.34
N VAL A 264 14.40 11.58 9.14
CA VAL A 264 14.32 11.58 10.61
C VAL A 264 13.21 12.51 11.09
N THR A 265 13.20 13.77 10.61
CA THR A 265 12.16 14.75 11.01
C THR A 265 10.75 14.30 10.63
N LYS A 266 10.57 13.76 9.42
CA LYS A 266 9.25 13.27 8.97
C LYS A 266 8.84 11.99 9.70
N ALA A 267 9.77 11.09 10.02
CA ALA A 267 9.47 9.90 10.81
C ALA A 267 8.99 10.26 12.23
N GLU A 268 9.56 11.30 12.86
CA GLU A 268 9.05 11.82 14.13
C GLU A 268 7.64 12.40 14.01
N TYR A 269 7.32 13.08 12.91
CA TYR A 269 5.96 13.50 12.62
C TYR A 269 5.01 12.30 12.46
N PHE A 270 5.40 11.27 11.69
CA PHE A 270 4.62 10.04 11.54
C PHE A 270 4.36 9.35 12.90
N ARG A 271 5.38 9.24 13.76
CA ARG A 271 5.23 8.67 15.11
C ARG A 271 4.23 9.47 15.96
N ARG A 272 4.23 10.81 15.86
CA ARG A 272 3.25 11.65 16.56
C ARG A 272 1.83 11.42 16.06
N VAL A 273 1.63 11.32 14.75
CA VAL A 273 0.31 11.00 14.16
C VAL A 273 -0.19 9.65 14.67
N VAL A 274 0.66 8.61 14.59
CA VAL A 274 0.32 7.27 15.09
C VAL A 274 0.02 7.27 16.58
N ALA A 275 0.77 8.01 17.40
CA ALA A 275 0.55 8.10 18.84
C ALA A 275 -0.74 8.86 19.23
N GLN A 276 -1.21 9.76 18.38
CA GLN A 276 -2.45 10.51 18.61
C GLN A 276 -3.70 9.72 18.25
N ASP A 277 -3.59 8.70 17.39
CA ASP A 277 -4.69 7.88 16.87
C ASP A 277 -5.86 8.71 16.29
N ASP A 278 -5.54 9.91 15.78
CA ASP A 278 -6.49 10.87 15.20
C ASP A 278 -6.26 11.01 13.69
N ASP A 279 -6.74 10.00 12.96
CA ASP A 279 -6.69 9.96 11.50
C ASP A 279 -7.40 11.17 10.89
N ALA A 280 -8.49 11.65 11.47
CA ALA A 280 -9.30 12.73 10.91
C ALA A 280 -8.52 14.05 10.84
N THR A 281 -7.81 14.40 11.92
CA THR A 281 -6.94 15.59 11.94
C THR A 281 -5.78 15.44 10.96
N PHE A 282 -5.13 14.27 10.91
CA PHE A 282 -4.07 14.00 9.94
C PHE A 282 -4.57 14.16 8.49
N LEU A 283 -5.67 13.49 8.15
CA LEU A 283 -6.27 13.54 6.81
C LEU A 283 -6.74 14.94 6.45
N GLY A 284 -7.23 15.74 7.39
CA GLY A 284 -7.59 17.14 7.17
C GLY A 284 -6.46 18.01 6.64
N THR A 285 -5.20 17.59 6.82
CA THR A 285 -4.01 18.27 6.28
C THR A 285 -3.50 17.70 4.95
N MET A 286 -4.04 16.57 4.49
CA MET A 286 -3.58 15.87 3.29
C MET A 286 -4.27 16.39 2.02
N PRO A 287 -3.62 16.33 0.84
CA PRO A 287 -4.27 16.62 -0.44
C PRO A 287 -5.46 15.71 -0.72
N ASP A 288 -6.44 16.21 -1.49
CA ASP A 288 -7.69 15.51 -1.83
C ASP A 288 -7.45 14.11 -2.40
N ARG A 289 -6.43 13.95 -3.27
CA ARG A 289 -6.07 12.66 -3.86
C ARG A 289 -5.62 11.64 -2.81
N VAL A 290 -4.82 12.08 -1.83
CA VAL A 290 -4.33 11.23 -0.72
C VAL A 290 -5.48 10.84 0.20
N ARG A 291 -6.41 11.77 0.47
CA ARG A 291 -7.64 11.47 1.23
C ARG A 291 -8.52 10.46 0.50
N ALA A 292 -8.73 10.63 -0.80
CA ALA A 292 -9.50 9.67 -1.60
C ALA A 292 -8.87 8.26 -1.59
N THR A 293 -7.54 8.15 -1.66
CA THR A 293 -6.83 6.87 -1.49
C THR A 293 -7.09 6.26 -0.12
N TYR A 294 -7.01 7.07 0.95
CA TYR A 294 -7.33 6.61 2.31
C TYR A 294 -8.76 6.07 2.37
N ASP A 295 -9.74 6.87 1.93
CA ASP A 295 -11.16 6.52 2.03
C ASP A 295 -11.47 5.24 1.24
N ALA A 296 -10.90 5.12 0.04
CA ALA A 296 -11.03 3.92 -0.79
C ALA A 296 -10.51 2.68 -0.06
N ILE A 297 -9.28 2.72 0.48
CA ILE A 297 -8.69 1.57 1.21
C ILE A 297 -9.46 1.28 2.50
N ALA A 298 -9.74 2.30 3.32
CA ALA A 298 -10.42 2.15 4.60
C ALA A 298 -11.86 1.63 4.44
N SER A 299 -12.49 1.87 3.29
CA SER A 299 -13.83 1.39 2.96
C SER A 299 -13.89 -0.06 2.49
N ILE A 300 -12.75 -0.72 2.22
CA ILE A 300 -12.72 -2.12 1.74
C ILE A 300 -13.45 -3.03 2.75
N ARG A 301 -14.38 -3.84 2.25
CA ARG A 301 -15.11 -4.85 3.05
C ARG A 301 -14.97 -6.22 2.40
N ILE A 302 -14.79 -7.23 3.25
CA ILE A 302 -14.86 -8.63 2.88
C ILE A 302 -16.30 -9.08 3.12
N GLU A 303 -16.96 -9.50 2.05
CA GLU A 303 -18.28 -10.12 2.14
C GLU A 303 -18.14 -11.54 2.67
N THR A 304 -18.67 -11.77 3.88
CA THR A 304 -18.85 -13.12 4.40
C THR A 304 -20.22 -13.63 3.96
N VAL A 305 -20.27 -14.81 3.36
CA VAL A 305 -21.54 -15.49 3.04
C VAL A 305 -21.75 -16.66 3.98
N ASP A 306 -23.00 -16.81 4.45
CA ASP A 306 -23.37 -17.78 5.48
C ASP A 306 -23.40 -19.23 4.96
N SER A 307 -23.38 -19.42 3.64
CA SER A 307 -23.34 -20.74 3.02
C SER A 307 -22.72 -20.73 1.63
N GLN A 308 -22.30 -21.91 1.19
CA GLN A 308 -21.77 -22.14 -0.16
C GLN A 308 -22.82 -21.91 -1.26
N ALA A 309 -24.11 -22.12 -0.97
CA ALA A 309 -25.19 -21.79 -1.90
C ALA A 309 -25.33 -20.27 -2.08
N ALA A 310 -25.31 -19.52 -0.98
CA ALA A 310 -25.34 -18.06 -1.02
C ALA A 310 -24.12 -17.44 -1.77
N ARG A 311 -22.96 -18.12 -1.74
CA ARG A 311 -21.80 -17.74 -2.56
C ARG A 311 -22.09 -17.80 -4.06
N LEU A 312 -22.69 -18.91 -4.51
CA LEU A 312 -22.97 -19.16 -5.92
C LEU A 312 -23.99 -18.15 -6.43
N ASP A 313 -25.03 -17.89 -5.65
CA ASP A 313 -26.02 -16.86 -5.97
C ASP A 313 -25.37 -15.48 -6.05
N ALA A 314 -24.49 -15.12 -5.11
CA ALA A 314 -23.78 -13.84 -5.13
C ALA A 314 -22.87 -13.69 -6.37
N LEU A 315 -22.12 -14.73 -6.74
CA LEU A 315 -21.24 -14.70 -7.92
C LEU A 315 -22.04 -14.65 -9.24
N GLN A 316 -23.14 -15.38 -9.33
CA GLN A 316 -24.03 -15.33 -10.50
C GLN A 316 -24.68 -13.96 -10.66
N ASN A 317 -25.09 -13.34 -9.55
CA ASN A 317 -25.65 -11.98 -9.56
C ASN A 317 -24.60 -10.92 -9.92
N ALA A 318 -23.36 -11.06 -9.44
CA ALA A 318 -22.27 -10.15 -9.78
C ALA A 318 -21.83 -10.27 -11.25
N ALA A 319 -21.85 -11.46 -11.83
CA ALA A 319 -21.53 -11.68 -13.25
C ALA A 319 -22.65 -11.17 -14.20
N ALA A 320 -23.86 -10.99 -13.68
CA ALA A 320 -25.01 -10.49 -14.44
C ALA A 320 -25.16 -8.94 -14.43
N SER A 321 -24.31 -8.23 -13.68
CA SER A 321 -24.36 -6.78 -13.44
C SER A 321 -23.17 -6.01 -13.99
#